data_AF-A2Q2R5-F1
#
_entry.id   AF-A2Q2R5-F1
#
_cell.length_a   1.000
_cell.length_b   1.000
_cell.length_c   1.000
_cell.angle_alpha   90.00
_cell.angle_beta   90.00
_cell.angle_gamma   90.00
#
_symmetry.space_group_name_H-M   'P 1'
#
loop_
_entity.id
_entity.type
_entity.pdbx_description
1 polymer ?
#
loop_
_entity_poly.entity_id
_entity_poly.type
_entity_poly.pdbx_seq_one_letter_code
_entity_poly.pdbx_strand_id
1 'polypeptide(L)'
;MAIQFMQKHLQKLPDSIPSLKKFKTLDLQGKAFNWISKYPSYFQFQKDHVLLTKRMIELVHEEQSLKDSLESVFVQRLAKLFMLSLNNCLNAMKINEIKNSLGFPDDYLIQIVAKYPDLFRIRNESGRRSSTVVELMK
;
A
#
# COMPACT_ATOMS: atom_id res chain seq x y z
N MET A 1 -1.86 -4.75 -0.39
CA MET A 1 -0.49 -4.29 -0.03
C MET A 1 0.31 -5.34 0.70
N ALA A 2 -0.27 -6.06 1.68
CA ALA A 2 0.41 -7.17 2.34
C ALA A 2 0.94 -8.21 1.35
N ILE A 3 0.24 -8.48 0.25
CA ILE A 3 0.65 -9.48 -0.74
C ILE A 3 1.74 -8.96 -1.70
N GLN A 4 1.66 -7.71 -2.17
CA GLN A 4 2.76 -7.07 -2.92
C GLN A 4 4.03 -6.89 -2.08
N PHE A 5 3.87 -6.59 -0.79
CA PHE A 5 4.95 -6.55 0.19
C PHE A 5 5.59 -7.95 0.34
N MET A 6 4.78 -9.01 0.47
CA MET A 6 5.27 -10.39 0.50
C MET A 6 5.98 -10.77 -0.81
N GLN A 7 5.44 -10.38 -1.96
CA GLN A 7 6.03 -10.67 -3.27
C GLN A 7 7.37 -9.96 -3.51
N LYS A 8 7.56 -8.75 -2.97
CA LYS A 8 8.81 -7.96 -3.08
C LYS A 8 9.86 -8.32 -2.01
N HIS A 9 9.46 -8.82 -0.85
CA HIS A 9 10.36 -9.07 0.29
C HIS A 9 10.64 -10.55 0.60
N LEU A 10 9.96 -11.51 -0.03
CA LEU A 10 10.23 -12.94 0.16
C LEU A 10 11.47 -13.46 -0.59
N GLN A 11 12.02 -12.72 -1.55
CA GLN A 11 13.22 -13.15 -2.29
C GLN A 11 14.55 -12.62 -1.72
N LYS A 12 14.52 -11.61 -0.83
CA LYS A 12 15.63 -11.15 0.05
C LYS A 12 15.11 -9.98 0.88
N LEU A 13 15.28 -10.02 2.21
CA LEU A 13 14.99 -8.87 3.07
C LEU A 13 16.12 -7.84 2.86
N PRO A 14 15.85 -6.61 2.38
CA PRO A 14 16.90 -5.61 2.23
C PRO A 14 17.35 -5.10 3.60
N ASP A 15 18.66 -5.14 3.87
CA ASP A 15 19.29 -4.66 5.11
C ASP A 15 19.07 -3.16 5.41
N SER A 16 18.50 -2.43 4.46
CA SER A 16 18.43 -0.97 4.43
C SER A 16 17.14 -0.35 5.00
N ILE A 17 16.19 -1.14 5.54
CA ILE A 17 14.96 -0.59 6.16
C ILE A 17 15.02 -0.73 7.69
N PRO A 18 15.25 0.38 8.45
CA PRO A 18 15.45 0.34 9.91
C PRO A 18 14.28 -0.23 10.72
N SER A 19 13.05 -0.12 10.21
CA SER A 19 11.83 -0.61 10.87
C SER A 19 11.64 -2.13 10.79
N LEU A 20 12.34 -2.82 9.90
CA LEU A 20 12.28 -4.28 9.74
C LEU A 20 13.34 -5.03 10.57
N LYS A 21 14.24 -4.33 11.27
CA LYS A 21 15.29 -4.93 12.12
C LYS A 21 14.77 -5.82 13.26
N LYS A 22 13.47 -5.74 13.60
CA LYS A 22 12.83 -6.59 14.62
C LYS A 22 12.51 -8.00 14.11
N PHE A 23 12.45 -8.20 12.79
CA PHE A 23 12.26 -9.51 12.16
C PHE A 23 13.59 -9.94 11.53
N LYS A 24 14.56 -10.34 12.36
CA LYS A 24 15.93 -10.69 11.90
C LYS A 24 15.97 -11.87 10.91
N THR A 25 14.97 -12.73 10.92
CA THR A 25 14.74 -13.78 9.91
C THR A 25 13.28 -14.18 10.01
N LEU A 26 12.57 -14.28 8.89
CA LEU A 26 11.36 -15.09 8.85
C LEU A 26 11.86 -16.52 9.10
N ASP A 27 11.54 -17.13 10.23
CA ASP A 27 12.00 -18.49 10.56
C ASP A 27 11.31 -19.50 9.64
N LEU A 28 11.86 -19.67 8.44
CA LEU A 28 11.43 -20.61 7.41
C LEU A 28 11.72 -22.06 7.78
N GLN A 29 12.27 -22.34 8.97
CA GLN A 29 12.62 -23.68 9.42
C GLN A 29 11.85 -24.11 10.68
N GLY A 30 11.15 -23.19 11.36
CA GLY A 30 10.32 -23.49 12.53
C GLY A 30 8.85 -23.12 12.36
N LYS A 31 8.39 -22.15 13.16
CA LYS A 31 6.95 -21.84 13.26
C LYS A 31 6.36 -21.27 11.97
N ALA A 32 7.14 -20.49 11.20
CA ALA A 32 6.64 -19.93 9.94
C ALA A 32 6.50 -21.01 8.87
N PHE A 33 7.43 -21.97 8.79
CA PHE A 33 7.29 -23.13 7.90
C PHE A 33 6.01 -23.91 8.17
N ASN A 34 5.77 -24.26 9.43
CA ASN A 34 4.57 -25.02 9.81
C ASN A 34 3.29 -24.22 9.51
N TRP A 35 3.32 -22.90 9.68
CA TRP A 35 2.17 -22.05 9.34
C TRP A 35 1.94 -21.95 7.83
N ILE A 36 2.98 -21.68 7.04
CA ILE A 36 2.91 -21.55 5.58
C ILE A 36 2.48 -22.88 4.94
N SER A 37 2.96 -24.00 5.48
CA SER A 37 2.58 -25.35 5.02
C SER A 37 1.09 -25.66 5.19
N LYS A 38 0.35 -24.92 6.02
CA LYS A 38 -1.12 -25.05 6.13
C LYS A 38 -1.85 -24.48 4.91
N TYR A 39 -1.16 -23.72 4.06
CA TYR A 39 -1.76 -22.96 2.96
C TYR A 39 -1.06 -23.22 1.61
N PRO A 40 -0.95 -24.48 1.15
CA PRO A 40 -0.24 -24.84 -0.07
C PRO A 40 -0.88 -24.28 -1.35
N SER A 41 -2.15 -23.87 -1.30
CA SER A 41 -2.82 -23.20 -2.42
C SER A 41 -2.29 -21.78 -2.68
N TYR A 42 -1.72 -21.14 -1.67
CA TYR A 42 -1.27 -19.75 -1.74
C TYR A 42 0.26 -19.64 -1.85
N PHE A 43 0.98 -20.55 -1.22
CA PHE A 43 2.44 -20.51 -1.11
C PHE A 43 3.09 -21.80 -1.62
N GLN A 44 4.23 -21.66 -2.28
CA GLN A 44 5.11 -22.77 -2.69
C GLN A 44 6.51 -22.59 -2.10
N PHE A 45 7.14 -23.69 -1.69
CA PHE A 45 8.53 -23.68 -1.24
C PHE A 45 9.45 -24.01 -2.41
N GLN A 46 10.49 -23.20 -2.61
CA GLN A 46 11.55 -23.45 -3.57
C GLN A 46 12.91 -23.25 -2.90
N LYS A 47 13.56 -24.38 -2.58
CA LYS A 47 14.81 -24.41 -1.80
C LYS A 47 14.62 -23.68 -0.46
N ASP A 48 15.29 -22.53 -0.27
CA ASP A 48 15.24 -21.71 0.95
C ASP A 48 14.29 -20.51 0.84
N HIS A 49 13.43 -20.47 -0.18
CA HIS A 49 12.50 -19.36 -0.41
C HIS A 49 11.05 -19.82 -0.41
N VAL A 50 10.18 -18.95 0.11
CA VAL A 50 8.73 -19.07 -0.03
C VAL A 50 8.30 -18.16 -1.15
N LEU A 51 7.61 -18.72 -2.14
CA LEU A 51 7.05 -17.99 -3.26
C LEU A 51 5.53 -18.10 -3.23
N LEU A 52 4.87 -17.17 -3.91
CA LEU A 52 3.44 -17.31 -4.20
C LEU A 52 3.25 -18.37 -5.29
N THR A 53 2.15 -19.10 -5.24
CA THR A 53 1.78 -20.02 -6.32
C THR A 53 1.47 -19.23 -7.60
N LYS A 54 1.57 -19.87 -8.77
CA LYS A 54 1.26 -19.23 -10.07
C LYS A 54 -0.11 -18.53 -10.07
N ARG A 55 -1.14 -19.22 -9.58
CA ARG A 55 -2.50 -18.67 -9.44
C ARG A 55 -2.51 -17.42 -8.56
N MET A 56 -1.77 -17.43 -7.45
CA MET A 56 -1.73 -16.29 -6.55
C MET A 56 -1.00 -15.09 -7.17
N ILE A 57 0.05 -15.34 -7.97
CA ILE A 57 0.72 -14.30 -8.76
C ILE A 57 -0.25 -13.69 -9.79
N GLU A 58 -1.01 -14.52 -10.50
CA GLU A 58 -2.03 -14.07 -11.46
C GLU A 58 -3.08 -13.18 -10.79
N LEU A 59 -3.61 -13.60 -9.64
CA LEU A 59 -4.58 -12.80 -8.86
C LEU A 59 -4.02 -11.45 -8.42
N VAL A 60 -2.74 -11.39 -8.05
CA VAL A 60 -2.10 -10.12 -7.66
C VAL A 60 -1.93 -9.21 -8.87
N HIS A 61 -1.59 -9.77 -10.03
CA HIS A 61 -1.54 -9.02 -11.27
C HIS A 61 -2.91 -8.48 -11.68
N GLU A 62 -3.96 -9.29 -11.53
CA GLU A 62 -5.34 -8.87 -11.78
C GLU A 62 -5.75 -7.74 -10.82
N GLU A 63 -5.48 -7.89 -9.51
CA GLU A 63 -5.74 -6.84 -8.51
C GLU A 63 -5.04 -5.53 -8.89
N GLN A 64 -3.78 -5.61 -9.34
CA GLN A 64 -3.04 -4.42 -9.76
C GLN A 64 -3.62 -3.80 -11.04
N SER A 65 -3.94 -4.61 -12.05
CA SER A 65 -4.55 -4.13 -13.29
C SER A 65 -5.91 -3.45 -13.04
N LEU A 66 -6.68 -3.95 -12.08
CA LEU A 66 -7.94 -3.32 -11.66
C LEU A 66 -7.70 -1.99 -10.95
N LYS A 67 -6.67 -1.88 -10.10
CA LYS A 67 -6.32 -0.60 -9.48
C LYS A 67 -5.90 0.43 -10.51
N ASP A 68 -5.11 0.02 -11.49
CA ASP A 68 -4.65 0.90 -12.56
C ASP A 68 -5.82 1.38 -13.42
N SER A 69 -6.79 0.51 -13.73
CA SER A 69 -7.99 0.90 -14.49
C SER A 69 -8.94 1.81 -13.69
N LEU A 70 -8.98 1.66 -12.36
CA LEU A 70 -9.78 2.49 -11.45
C LEU A 70 -9.08 3.77 -11.00
N GLU A 71 -7.84 4.02 -11.42
CA GLU A 71 -7.04 5.17 -10.98
C GLU A 71 -7.80 6.49 -11.16
N SER A 72 -8.41 6.69 -12.33
CA SER A 72 -9.21 7.88 -12.63
C SER A 72 -10.39 8.08 -11.68
N VAL A 73 -11.04 6.99 -11.27
CA VAL A 73 -12.16 7.00 -10.32
C VAL A 73 -11.68 7.42 -8.94
N PHE A 74 -10.51 6.93 -8.51
CA PHE A 74 -9.93 7.33 -7.23
C PHE A 74 -9.51 8.80 -7.23
N VAL A 75 -8.90 9.29 -8.31
CA VAL A 75 -8.56 10.70 -8.47
C VAL A 75 -9.81 11.57 -8.35
N GLN A 76 -10.88 11.23 -9.07
CA GLN A 76 -12.13 11.98 -9.02
C GLN A 76 -12.79 11.94 -7.63
N ARG A 77 -12.79 10.77 -6.97
CA ARG A 77 -13.33 10.65 -5.60
C ARG A 77 -12.54 11.51 -4.62
N LEU A 78 -11.21 11.53 -4.72
CA LEU A 78 -10.34 12.33 -3.86
C LEU A 78 -10.55 13.83 -4.11
N ALA A 79 -10.66 14.23 -5.38
CA ALA A 79 -10.97 15.61 -5.74
C ALA A 79 -12.33 16.06 -5.19
N LYS A 80 -13.38 15.23 -5.35
CA LYS A 80 -14.71 15.51 -4.78
C LYS A 80 -14.68 15.60 -3.25
N LEU A 81 -13.93 14.73 -2.58
CA LEU A 81 -13.75 14.78 -1.13
C LEU A 81 -13.15 16.12 -0.70
N PHE A 82 -12.13 16.61 -1.41
CA PHE A 82 -11.54 17.91 -1.13
C PHE A 82 -12.47 19.06 -1.47
N MET A 83 -13.20 19.03 -2.59
CA MET A 83 -14.20 20.05 -2.91
C MET A 83 -15.30 20.20 -1.85
N LEU A 84 -15.62 19.13 -1.11
CA LEU A 84 -16.57 19.14 0.00
C LEU A 84 -15.95 19.61 1.33
N SER A 85 -14.64 19.78 1.38
CA SER A 85 -13.89 20.14 2.57
C SER A 85 -13.62 21.64 2.63
N LEU A 86 -13.48 22.17 3.84
CA LEU A 86 -13.11 23.57 4.02
C LEU A 86 -11.73 23.83 3.39
N ASN A 87 -11.62 24.93 2.62
CA ASN A 87 -10.40 25.34 1.91
C ASN A 87 -9.88 24.32 0.89
N ASN A 88 -10.70 23.37 0.45
CA ASN A 88 -10.31 22.29 -0.45
C ASN A 88 -9.12 21.45 0.07
N CYS A 89 -8.96 21.33 1.39
CA CYS A 89 -7.86 20.58 1.98
C CYS A 89 -8.31 19.68 3.14
N LEU A 90 -7.59 18.58 3.34
CA LEU A 90 -7.79 17.67 4.47
C LEU A 90 -6.46 17.13 4.98
N ASN A 91 -6.42 16.87 6.29
CA ASN A 91 -5.29 16.18 6.89
C ASN A 91 -5.28 14.69 6.47
N ALA A 92 -4.10 14.18 6.10
CA ALA A 92 -3.92 12.80 5.68
C ALA A 92 -4.37 11.77 6.75
N MET A 93 -4.26 12.10 8.05
CA MET A 93 -4.76 11.28 9.15
C MET A 93 -6.29 11.15 9.09
N LYS A 94 -7.01 12.25 8.83
CA LYS A 94 -8.48 12.22 8.70
C LYS A 94 -8.91 11.39 7.50
N ILE A 95 -8.20 11.52 6.38
CA ILE A 95 -8.45 10.68 5.20
C ILE A 95 -8.20 9.20 5.54
N ASN A 96 -7.14 8.89 6.31
CA ASN A 96 -6.83 7.52 6.71
C ASN A 96 -7.91 6.87 7.57
N GLU A 97 -8.66 7.63 8.35
CA GLU A 97 -9.78 7.11 9.15
C GLU A 97 -10.95 6.64 8.27
N ILE A 98 -11.16 7.29 7.12
CA ILE A 98 -12.28 7.01 6.21
C ILE A 98 -11.86 6.35 4.89
N LYS A 99 -10.57 6.09 4.66
CA LYS A 99 -10.08 5.61 3.37
C LYS A 99 -10.71 4.29 2.93
N ASN A 100 -10.98 3.41 3.89
CA ASN A 100 -11.56 2.09 3.62
C ASN A 100 -13.02 2.19 3.15
N SER A 101 -13.81 3.13 3.68
CA SER A 101 -15.20 3.34 3.24
C SER A 101 -15.27 4.01 1.86
N LEU A 102 -14.26 4.79 1.49
CA LEU A 102 -14.14 5.42 0.17
C LEU A 102 -13.50 4.51 -0.88
N GLY A 103 -12.95 3.36 -0.45
CA GLY A 103 -12.29 2.36 -1.29
C GLY A 103 -10.87 2.75 -1.73
N PHE A 104 -10.21 3.67 -1.03
CA PHE A 104 -8.85 4.08 -1.39
C PHE A 104 -7.80 3.03 -0.99
N PRO A 105 -6.71 2.89 -1.77
CA PRO A 105 -5.59 2.06 -1.37
C PRO A 105 -4.86 2.66 -0.16
N ASP A 106 -4.18 1.81 0.62
CA ASP A 106 -3.42 2.26 1.80
C ASP A 106 -2.36 3.32 1.49
N ASP A 107 -1.78 3.24 0.28
CA ASP A 107 -0.70 4.11 -0.22
C ASP A 107 -1.25 5.18 -1.19
N TYR A 108 -2.50 5.61 -1.07
CA TYR A 108 -3.10 6.59 -1.98
C TYR A 108 -2.27 7.87 -2.11
N LEU A 109 -1.52 8.27 -1.07
CA LEU A 109 -0.61 9.42 -1.13
C LEU A 109 0.50 9.24 -2.18
N ILE A 110 1.02 8.02 -2.33
CA ILE A 110 2.11 7.71 -3.25
C ILE A 110 1.54 7.29 -4.61
N GLN A 111 0.49 6.46 -4.61
CA GLN A 111 -0.05 5.89 -5.84
C GLN A 111 -0.97 6.84 -6.60
N ILE A 112 -1.59 7.81 -5.93
CA ILE A 112 -2.53 8.74 -6.55
C ILE A 112 -2.03 10.17 -6.38
N VAL A 113 -1.92 10.68 -5.15
CA VAL A 113 -1.59 12.09 -4.91
C VAL A 113 -0.26 12.50 -5.56
N ALA A 114 0.79 11.70 -5.40
CA ALA A 114 2.09 11.99 -6.00
C ALA A 114 2.13 11.87 -7.53
N LYS A 115 1.19 11.14 -8.15
CA LYS A 115 1.10 11.02 -9.62
C LYS A 115 0.42 12.22 -10.28
N TYR A 116 -0.39 12.97 -9.53
CA TYR A 116 -1.16 14.10 -10.04
C TYR A 116 -0.79 15.41 -9.32
N PRO A 117 0.46 15.89 -9.48
CA PRO A 117 0.93 17.11 -8.81
C PRO A 117 0.21 18.38 -9.29
N ASP A 118 -0.38 18.35 -10.48
CA ASP A 118 -1.17 19.46 -11.02
C ASP A 118 -2.55 19.59 -10.36
N LEU A 119 -3.05 18.49 -9.78
CA LEU A 119 -4.36 18.45 -9.10
C LEU A 119 -4.21 18.51 -7.59
N PHE A 120 -3.21 17.84 -7.03
CA PHE A 120 -3.05 17.72 -5.59
C PHE A 120 -1.69 18.22 -5.14
N ARG A 121 -1.69 18.93 -4.02
CA ARG A 121 -0.47 19.37 -3.35
C ARG A 121 -0.43 18.85 -1.92
N ILE A 122 0.74 18.38 -1.51
CA ILE A 122 1.00 17.96 -0.13
C ILE A 122 1.72 19.09 0.59
N ARG A 123 1.12 19.59 1.67
CA ARG A 123 1.70 20.59 2.56
C ARG A 123 2.00 19.95 3.91
N ASN A 124 3.16 20.25 4.48
CA ASN A 124 3.48 19.88 5.86
C ASN A 124 3.64 21.15 6.69
N GLU A 125 2.64 21.45 7.53
CA GLU A 125 2.57 22.73 8.25
C GLU A 125 3.53 22.79 9.45
N SER A 126 3.93 21.65 10.02
CA SER A 126 4.78 21.60 11.23
C SER A 126 5.94 20.61 11.17
N GLY A 127 6.23 20.04 10.00
CA GLY A 127 7.26 19.01 9.80
C GLY A 127 6.93 17.65 10.43
N ARG A 128 5.86 17.54 11.22
CA ARG A 128 5.39 16.29 11.82
C ARG A 128 4.55 15.50 10.83
N ARG A 129 4.65 14.16 10.87
CA ARG A 129 3.84 13.28 9.99
C ARG A 129 2.32 13.46 10.19
N SER A 130 1.90 13.84 11.40
CA SER A 130 0.50 14.12 11.73
C SER A 130 -0.01 15.45 11.15
N SER A 131 0.86 16.28 10.60
CA SER A 131 0.56 17.60 10.06
C SER A 131 0.50 17.63 8.54
N THR A 132 0.58 16.45 7.91
CA THR A 132 0.47 16.33 6.46
C THR A 132 -0.96 16.66 6.04
N VAL A 133 -1.11 17.75 5.30
CA VAL A 133 -2.36 18.19 4.70
C VAL A 133 -2.25 18.00 3.19
N VAL A 134 -3.28 17.44 2.58
CA VAL A 134 -3.42 17.36 1.13
C VAL A 134 -4.45 18.40 0.71
N GLU A 135 -4.09 19.23 -0.26
CA GLU A 135 -4.96 20.27 -0.83
C GLU A 135 -5.20 20.01 -2.32
N LEU A 136 -6.41 20.33 -2.77
CA LEU A 136 -6.75 20.37 -4.19
C LEU A 136 -6.34 21.73 -4.77
N MET A 137 -5.59 21.69 -5.86
CA MET A 137 -5.20 22.88 -6.61
C MET A 137 -6.39 23.43 -7.39
N LYS A 138 -6.52 24.77 -7.45
CA LYS A 138 -7.57 25.47 -8.18
C LYS A 138 -7.18 25.71 -9.62
#